data_AF-T0HD52-F1
#
_entry.id   AF-T0HD52-F1
#
_cell.length_a   1.000
_cell.length_b   1.000
_cell.length_c   1.000
_cell.angle_alpha   90.00
_cell.angle_beta   90.00
_cell.angle_gamma   90.00
#
_symmetry.space_group_name_H-M   'P 1'
#
loop_
_entity.id
_entity.type
_entity.pdbx_description
1 polymer ?
#
loop_
_entity_poly.entity_id
_entity_poly.type
_entity_poly.pdbx_seq_one_letter_code
_entity_poly.pdbx_strand_id
1 'polypeptide(L)'
;MSASWPFGTIPMFSQGVIHIDMPWSYELWSEKGHEKSPHAHYDCMPMEELKDLPVGHLAAPDSVCVMWGVFPMMPQALELLAHYGFQFKTGGSWAKQSPTGNAWAFGTGYIYRAASEFWIVGTIGNPRIKSRSIRNLIVAPRREHSRKPDQIYSDIEALWDGPYIDIFGRQQRPGWTVWGNEAGKFDEIPGPRRDRKRNDGQSSLTGGGIAGGISSPLNRPVESFSAAPLFDGEPA
;
A
#
# COMPACT_ATOMS: atom_id res chain seq x y z
N MET A 1 29.22 1.46 -16.06
CA MET A 1 28.24 1.03 -17.06
C MET A 1 26.94 1.77 -16.74
N SER A 2 26.32 2.50 -17.68
CA SER A 2 25.01 3.08 -17.40
C SER A 2 24.04 1.91 -17.18
N ALA A 3 23.43 1.81 -16.00
CA ALA A 3 22.38 0.83 -15.77
C ALA A 3 21.33 1.00 -16.88
N SER A 4 21.02 -0.07 -17.60
CA SER A 4 19.97 -0.06 -18.61
C SER A 4 18.66 0.34 -17.94
N TRP A 5 17.88 1.21 -18.58
CA TRP A 5 16.58 1.66 -18.10
C TRP A 5 15.67 0.47 -17.72
N PRO A 6 15.28 0.30 -16.44
CA PRO A 6 14.62 -0.94 -15.97
C PRO A 6 13.13 -1.01 -16.33
N PHE A 7 12.54 0.10 -16.80
CA PHE A 7 11.12 0.15 -17.18
C PHE A 7 10.88 -0.16 -18.67
N GLY A 8 11.84 -0.81 -19.34
CA GLY A 8 11.66 -1.33 -20.70
C GLY A 8 11.38 -0.21 -21.71
N THR A 9 10.22 -0.28 -22.38
CA THR A 9 9.83 0.70 -23.40
C THR A 9 9.09 1.93 -22.85
N ILE A 10 8.88 1.99 -21.53
CA ILE A 10 8.16 3.12 -20.91
C ILE A 10 9.07 4.35 -20.98
N PRO A 11 8.63 5.47 -21.59
CA PRO A 11 9.49 6.64 -21.73
C PRO A 11 9.75 7.31 -20.37
N MET A 12 10.96 7.83 -20.20
CA MET A 12 11.29 8.67 -19.06
C MET A 12 10.44 9.94 -19.09
N PHE A 13 10.12 10.47 -17.90
CA PHE A 13 9.45 11.76 -17.68
C PHE A 13 8.10 11.92 -18.39
N SER A 14 7.30 10.86 -18.42
CA SER A 14 6.10 10.77 -19.26
C SER A 14 4.80 10.48 -18.51
N GLN A 15 4.89 10.02 -17.27
CA GLN A 15 3.73 9.55 -16.51
C GLN A 15 3.13 10.70 -15.71
N GLY A 16 1.84 10.97 -15.92
CA GLY A 16 1.09 11.95 -15.12
C GLY A 16 0.69 11.39 -13.75
N VAL A 17 0.48 10.06 -13.68
CA VAL A 17 0.18 9.38 -12.42
C VAL A 17 0.96 8.07 -12.31
N ILE A 18 1.65 7.91 -11.18
CA ILE A 18 2.36 6.71 -10.79
C ILE A 18 1.65 6.11 -9.56
N HIS A 19 1.03 4.95 -9.73
CA HIS A 19 0.53 4.14 -8.63
C HIS A 19 1.59 3.11 -8.24
N ILE A 20 1.74 2.88 -6.93
CA ILE A 20 2.79 2.01 -6.40
C ILE A 20 2.24 1.16 -5.25
N ASP A 21 2.43 -0.15 -5.32
CA ASP A 21 2.22 -1.08 -4.19
C ASP A 21 3.51 -1.88 -3.91
N MET A 22 4.45 -1.26 -3.20
CA MET A 22 5.79 -1.82 -3.00
C MET A 22 5.75 -3.19 -2.27
N PRO A 23 6.61 -4.14 -2.67
CA PRO A 23 6.76 -5.41 -1.97
C PRO A 23 7.61 -5.25 -0.71
N TRP A 24 7.08 -4.52 0.29
CA TRP A 24 7.79 -4.19 1.53
C TRP A 24 8.38 -5.44 2.22
N SER A 25 9.69 -5.45 2.47
CA SER A 25 10.32 -6.34 3.46
C SER A 25 10.28 -5.69 4.84
N TYR A 26 9.83 -6.40 5.88
CA TYR A 26 10.00 -5.93 7.25
C TYR A 26 10.23 -7.09 8.21
N GLU A 27 11.06 -6.84 9.22
CA GLU A 27 11.38 -7.82 10.26
C GLU A 27 10.15 -8.18 11.09
N LEU A 28 10.00 -9.46 11.38
CA LEU A 28 8.91 -9.99 12.19
C LEU A 28 9.40 -10.25 13.60
N TRP A 29 8.53 -10.01 14.58
CA TRP A 29 8.87 -10.09 15.99
C TRP A 29 8.97 -11.54 16.54
N SER A 30 8.73 -12.57 15.71
CA SER A 30 8.86 -13.98 16.13
C SER A 30 8.99 -14.94 14.95
N GLU A 31 9.62 -16.10 15.18
CA GLU A 31 9.75 -17.16 14.17
C GLU A 31 8.38 -17.66 13.65
N LYS A 32 7.37 -17.76 14.52
CA LYS A 32 5.98 -18.11 14.14
C LYS A 32 5.29 -17.04 13.27
N GLY A 33 5.85 -15.83 13.21
CA GLY A 33 5.39 -14.78 12.31
C GLY A 33 5.73 -15.06 10.84
N HIS A 34 6.79 -15.84 10.57
CA HIS A 34 7.27 -16.08 9.20
C HIS A 34 6.24 -16.80 8.32
N GLU A 35 5.46 -17.73 8.88
CA GLU A 35 4.40 -18.45 8.15
C GLU A 35 3.24 -17.55 7.67
N LYS A 36 3.05 -16.37 8.30
CA LYS A 36 1.98 -15.41 7.95
C LYS A 36 2.51 -14.14 7.28
N SER A 37 3.80 -14.11 6.99
CA SER A 37 4.51 -12.93 6.52
C SER A 37 4.48 -12.77 5.01
N PRO A 38 4.67 -11.53 4.49
CA PRO A 38 4.82 -11.30 3.07
C PRO A 38 5.95 -12.13 2.43
N HIS A 39 7.02 -12.42 3.18
CA HIS A 39 8.15 -13.26 2.74
C HIS A 39 7.75 -14.71 2.39
N ALA A 40 6.60 -15.20 2.86
CA ALA A 40 6.10 -16.52 2.49
C ALA A 40 5.33 -16.54 1.15
N HIS A 41 5.08 -15.37 0.56
CA HIS A 41 4.15 -15.22 -0.57
C HIS A 41 4.72 -14.44 -1.77
N TYR A 42 5.75 -13.59 -1.58
CA TYR A 42 6.45 -12.83 -2.65
C TYR A 42 7.91 -12.52 -2.26
N ASP A 43 8.78 -12.31 -3.25
CA ASP A 43 10.13 -11.79 -3.03
C ASP A 43 10.03 -10.32 -2.58
N CYS A 44 10.06 -10.11 -1.27
CA CYS A 44 10.11 -8.77 -0.70
C CYS A 44 11.45 -8.09 -1.07
N MET A 45 11.40 -6.79 -1.32
CA MET A 45 12.56 -6.00 -1.73
C MET A 45 13.06 -5.14 -0.56
N PRO A 46 14.37 -5.17 -0.23
CA PRO A 46 14.94 -4.30 0.79
C PRO A 46 14.90 -2.84 0.35
N MET A 47 14.97 -1.95 1.35
CA MET A 47 14.83 -0.51 1.14
C MET A 47 15.84 0.07 0.13
N GLU A 48 17.06 -0.45 0.11
CA GLU A 48 18.11 -0.01 -0.80
C GLU A 48 17.83 -0.41 -2.25
N GLU A 49 17.37 -1.64 -2.49
CA GLU A 49 16.95 -2.07 -3.83
C GLU A 49 15.72 -1.28 -4.33
N LEU A 50 14.79 -0.93 -3.43
CA LEU A 50 13.68 -0.04 -3.76
C LEU A 50 14.20 1.34 -4.18
N LYS A 51 15.13 1.93 -3.43
CA LYS A 51 15.73 3.24 -3.77
C LYS A 51 16.51 3.23 -5.08
N ASP A 52 17.08 2.09 -5.46
CA ASP A 52 17.80 1.93 -6.73
C ASP A 52 16.87 1.96 -7.96
N LEU A 53 15.56 1.73 -7.79
CA LEU A 53 14.61 1.88 -8.88
C LEU A 53 14.44 3.37 -9.24
N PRO A 54 14.66 3.76 -10.51
CA PRO A 54 14.57 5.14 -10.93
C PRO A 54 13.11 5.61 -11.13
N VAL A 55 12.21 5.34 -10.18
CA VAL A 55 10.77 5.65 -10.29
C VAL A 55 10.52 7.14 -10.51
N GLY A 56 11.30 8.01 -9.86
CA GLY A 56 11.22 9.45 -10.08
C GLY A 56 11.46 9.87 -11.54
N HIS A 57 12.25 9.10 -12.29
CA HIS A 57 12.50 9.35 -13.71
C HIS A 57 11.34 8.92 -14.64
N LEU A 58 10.27 8.31 -14.13
CA LEU A 58 9.03 8.10 -14.88
C LEU A 58 8.14 9.35 -14.88
N ALA A 59 8.27 10.20 -13.86
CA ALA A 59 7.34 11.28 -13.56
C ALA A 59 7.44 12.43 -14.57
N ALA A 60 6.31 12.83 -15.14
CA ALA A 60 6.19 14.06 -15.91
C ALA A 60 6.43 15.31 -15.02
N PRO A 61 6.67 16.51 -15.61
CA PRO A 61 6.88 17.74 -14.83
C PRO A 61 5.75 18.07 -13.83
N ASP A 62 4.51 17.73 -14.19
CA ASP A 62 3.36 17.72 -13.30
C ASP A 62 2.89 16.28 -13.13
N SER A 63 3.25 15.65 -12.01
CA SER A 63 3.00 14.23 -11.78
C SER A 63 2.54 13.96 -10.35
N VAL A 64 1.72 12.93 -10.20
CA VAL A 64 1.24 12.43 -8.91
C VAL A 64 1.81 11.04 -8.66
N CYS A 65 2.24 10.79 -7.42
CA CYS A 65 2.53 9.45 -6.94
C CYS A 65 1.51 9.06 -5.87
N VAL A 66 0.84 7.92 -6.05
CA VAL A 66 -0.05 7.31 -5.07
C VAL A 66 0.57 5.98 -4.62
N MET A 67 1.07 5.94 -3.39
CA MET A 67 1.86 4.83 -2.87
C MET A 67 1.17 4.16 -1.69
N TRP A 68 0.92 2.85 -1.80
CA TRP A 68 0.45 2.04 -0.68
C TRP A 68 1.55 1.76 0.33
N GLY A 69 1.17 1.70 1.61
CA GLY A 69 2.05 1.34 2.69
C GLY A 69 1.35 0.57 3.81
N VAL A 70 2.17 0.00 4.67
CA VAL A 70 1.74 -0.63 5.92
C VAL A 70 2.25 0.19 7.10
N PHE A 71 1.43 0.35 8.15
CA PHE A 71 1.77 1.23 9.29
C PHE A 71 3.17 1.03 9.88
N PRO A 72 3.71 -0.20 10.01
CA PRO A 72 5.08 -0.41 10.49
C PRO A 72 6.17 0.19 9.59
N MET A 73 5.88 0.39 8.30
CA MET A 73 6.77 0.93 7.28
C MET A 73 6.44 2.39 6.92
N MET A 74 5.66 3.09 7.74
CA MET A 74 5.26 4.46 7.45
C MET A 74 6.44 5.43 7.27
N PRO A 75 7.48 5.43 8.14
CA PRO A 75 8.67 6.26 7.93
C PRO A 75 9.35 5.98 6.59
N GLN A 76 9.51 4.70 6.24
CA GLN A 76 10.14 4.24 5.01
C GLN A 76 9.33 4.60 3.77
N ALA A 77 8.00 4.56 3.85
CA ALA A 77 7.13 4.97 2.75
C ALA A 77 7.27 6.46 2.45
N LEU A 78 7.34 7.31 3.49
CA LEU A 78 7.58 8.74 3.34
C LEU A 78 8.99 9.04 2.81
N GLU A 79 10.00 8.33 3.32
CA GLU A 79 11.38 8.41 2.85
C GLU A 79 11.48 8.06 1.36
N LEU A 80 10.85 6.96 0.93
CA LEU A 80 10.87 6.50 -0.45
C LEU A 80 10.16 7.47 -1.40
N LEU A 81 9.00 7.99 -0.97
CA LEU A 81 8.27 9.01 -1.73
C LEU A 81 9.15 10.24 -1.97
N ALA A 82 9.84 10.72 -0.94
CA ALA A 82 10.77 11.84 -1.03
C ALA A 82 12.00 11.50 -1.89
N HIS A 83 12.56 10.30 -1.76
CA HIS A 83 13.69 9.81 -2.56
C HIS A 83 13.38 9.80 -4.06
N TYR A 84 12.16 9.44 -4.44
CA TYR A 84 11.69 9.53 -5.83
C TYR A 84 11.37 10.95 -6.29
N GLY A 85 11.61 11.96 -5.47
CA GLY A 85 11.44 13.37 -5.80
C GLY A 85 10.02 13.91 -5.59
N PHE A 86 9.10 13.12 -5.03
CA PHE A 86 7.74 13.55 -4.77
C PHE A 86 7.62 14.26 -3.42
N GLN A 87 7.03 15.45 -3.41
CA GLN A 87 6.68 16.12 -2.17
C GLN A 87 5.39 15.53 -1.62
N PHE A 88 5.41 14.97 -0.40
CA PHE A 88 4.21 14.50 0.29
C PHE A 88 3.15 15.60 0.43
N LYS A 89 1.88 15.27 0.17
CA LYS A 89 0.74 16.19 0.28
C LYS A 89 -0.34 15.69 1.24
N THR A 90 -0.75 14.44 1.09
CA THR A 90 -1.86 13.86 1.87
C THR A 90 -1.84 12.34 1.81
N GLY A 91 -2.81 11.69 2.45
CA GLY A 91 -2.99 10.25 2.37
C GLY A 91 -4.42 9.84 2.70
N GLY A 92 -4.69 8.56 2.55
CA GLY A 92 -5.96 7.94 2.91
C GLY A 92 -5.79 6.55 3.48
N SER A 93 -6.92 5.93 3.78
CA SER A 93 -6.95 4.64 4.46
C SER A 93 -7.98 3.71 3.85
N TRP A 94 -7.60 2.44 3.72
CA TRP A 94 -8.51 1.36 3.43
C TRP A 94 -8.92 0.69 4.73
N ALA A 95 -10.17 0.90 5.15
CA ALA A 95 -10.79 0.17 6.24
C ALA A 95 -11.23 -1.21 5.72
N LYS A 96 -10.62 -2.26 6.27
CA LYS A 96 -10.76 -3.64 5.79
C LYS A 96 -12.01 -4.28 6.37
N GLN A 97 -12.90 -4.74 5.49
CA GLN A 97 -14.02 -5.59 5.89
C GLN A 97 -13.67 -7.08 5.72
N SER A 98 -14.43 -7.94 6.40
CA SER A 98 -14.45 -9.37 6.16
C SER A 98 -14.75 -9.67 4.68
N PRO A 99 -14.43 -10.86 4.15
CA PRO A 99 -14.79 -11.22 2.78
C PRO A 99 -16.28 -11.12 2.46
N THR A 100 -17.15 -11.13 3.48
CA THR A 100 -18.60 -10.95 3.36
C THR A 100 -19.05 -9.50 3.42
N GLY A 101 -18.19 -8.56 3.82
CA GLY A 101 -18.55 -7.15 4.06
C GLY A 101 -19.26 -6.88 5.39
N ASN A 102 -19.66 -7.92 6.13
CA ASN A 102 -20.54 -7.78 7.30
C ASN A 102 -19.82 -7.47 8.63
N ALA A 103 -18.49 -7.50 8.65
CA ALA A 103 -17.69 -7.23 9.84
C ALA A 103 -16.37 -6.56 9.47
N TRP A 104 -15.72 -5.94 10.46
CA TRP A 104 -14.35 -5.43 10.30
C TRP A 104 -13.34 -6.58 10.32
N ALA A 105 -12.45 -6.61 9.34
CA ALA A 105 -11.31 -7.53 9.31
C ALA A 105 -10.09 -6.86 9.96
N PHE A 106 -9.28 -7.64 10.65
CA PHE A 106 -8.05 -7.16 11.27
C PHE A 106 -6.95 -8.22 11.29
N GLY A 107 -5.71 -7.78 11.09
CA GLY A 107 -4.50 -8.60 11.24
C GLY A 107 -4.06 -8.70 12.70
N THR A 108 -2.95 -9.39 12.95
CA THR A 108 -2.32 -9.47 14.28
C THR A 108 -1.89 -8.08 14.74
N GLY A 109 -1.17 -7.35 13.89
CA GLY A 109 -0.54 -6.09 14.26
C GLY A 109 0.48 -6.26 15.40
N TYR A 110 1.09 -5.15 15.82
CA TYR A 110 2.10 -5.16 16.88
C TYR A 110 1.58 -4.53 18.17
N ILE A 111 1.00 -3.33 18.06
CA ILE A 111 0.37 -2.61 19.17
C ILE A 111 -1.16 -2.64 18.99
N TYR A 112 -1.64 -2.09 17.87
CA TYR A 112 -3.04 -2.20 17.47
C TYR A 112 -3.26 -3.39 16.54
N ARG A 113 -4.48 -3.95 16.57
CA ARG A 113 -4.92 -4.90 15.55
C ARG A 113 -5.03 -4.18 14.20
N ALA A 114 -4.34 -4.68 13.19
CA ALA A 114 -4.22 -4.00 11.89
C ALA A 114 -5.52 -4.11 11.07
N ALA A 115 -6.48 -3.21 11.30
CA ALA A 115 -7.78 -3.16 10.62
C ALA A 115 -7.76 -2.31 9.34
N SER A 116 -6.66 -1.63 9.04
CA SER A 116 -6.51 -0.82 7.84
C SER A 116 -5.12 -0.93 7.20
N GLU A 117 -5.03 -0.43 5.98
CA GLU A 117 -3.80 -0.09 5.25
C GLU A 117 -3.91 1.36 4.79
N PHE A 118 -2.78 2.05 4.64
CA PHE A 118 -2.79 3.44 4.20
C PHE A 118 -2.24 3.55 2.77
N TRP A 119 -2.59 4.65 2.10
CA TRP A 119 -1.83 5.16 0.97
C TRP A 119 -1.44 6.60 1.21
N ILE A 120 -0.32 7.01 0.64
CA ILE A 120 0.17 8.39 0.64
C ILE A 120 0.16 8.93 -0.78
N VAL A 121 -0.02 10.24 -0.89
CA VAL A 121 -0.04 11.00 -2.13
C VAL A 121 1.06 12.04 -2.08
N GLY A 122 1.95 12.01 -3.06
CA GLY A 122 2.95 13.05 -3.30
C GLY A 122 2.85 13.60 -4.71
N THR A 123 3.40 14.79 -4.93
CA THR A 123 3.41 15.42 -6.27
C THR A 123 4.78 15.98 -6.63
N ILE A 124 5.03 16.00 -7.94
CA ILE A 124 6.03 16.85 -8.59
C ILE A 124 5.23 17.89 -9.37
N GLY A 125 5.66 19.16 -9.32
CA GLY A 125 4.93 20.26 -9.94
C GLY A 125 3.56 20.51 -9.32
N ASN A 126 2.59 20.91 -10.14
CA ASN A 126 1.23 21.28 -9.76
C ASN A 126 0.17 20.55 -10.62
N PRO A 127 0.07 19.22 -10.52
CA PRO A 127 -0.87 18.42 -11.31
C PRO A 127 -2.31 18.86 -11.06
N ARG A 128 -3.07 19.05 -12.15
CA ARG A 128 -4.46 19.51 -12.10
C ARG A 128 -5.35 18.46 -11.43
N ILE A 129 -6.07 18.89 -10.38
CA ILE A 129 -7.10 18.07 -9.71
C ILE A 129 -8.43 18.25 -10.44
N LYS A 130 -8.99 17.16 -10.99
CA LYS A 130 -10.27 17.13 -11.71
C LYS A 130 -11.49 17.18 -10.79
N SER A 131 -11.40 16.54 -9.63
CA SER A 131 -12.49 16.40 -8.69
C SER A 131 -12.06 16.70 -7.26
N ARG A 132 -12.90 17.44 -6.52
CA ARG A 132 -12.72 17.67 -5.08
C ARG A 132 -13.70 16.84 -4.22
N SER A 133 -14.48 15.95 -4.84
CA SER A 133 -15.49 15.14 -4.14
C SER A 133 -14.99 13.78 -3.66
N ILE A 134 -13.83 13.34 -4.15
CA ILE A 134 -13.24 12.05 -3.78
C ILE A 134 -12.70 12.13 -2.35
N ARG A 135 -13.08 11.15 -1.53
CA ARG A 135 -12.73 11.09 -0.10
C ARG A 135 -11.55 10.16 0.12
N ASN A 136 -10.73 10.43 1.13
CA ASN A 136 -9.54 9.65 1.46
C ASN A 136 -9.83 8.38 2.30
N LEU A 137 -10.99 7.76 2.12
CA LEU A 137 -11.40 6.55 2.81
C LEU A 137 -12.01 5.55 1.83
N ILE A 138 -11.39 4.37 1.75
CA ILE A 138 -11.98 3.22 1.06
C ILE A 138 -12.48 2.24 2.14
N VAL A 139 -13.73 1.82 2.04
CA VAL A 139 -14.29 0.73 2.86
C VAL A 139 -14.57 -0.43 1.94
N ALA A 140 -13.81 -1.51 2.06
CA ALA A 140 -13.94 -2.64 1.15
C ALA A 140 -13.55 -3.99 1.79
N PRO A 141 -14.17 -5.11 1.37
CA PRO A 141 -13.77 -6.45 1.76
C PRO A 141 -12.32 -6.77 1.40
N ARG A 142 -11.61 -7.46 2.30
CA ARG A 142 -10.36 -8.12 1.93
C ARG A 142 -10.63 -9.26 0.95
N ARG A 143 -9.78 -9.35 -0.07
CA ARG A 143 -9.82 -10.40 -1.10
C ARG A 143 -8.59 -11.30 -0.98
N GLU A 144 -8.05 -11.77 -2.10
CA GLU A 144 -6.80 -12.52 -2.17
C GLU A 144 -5.66 -11.77 -1.45
N HIS A 145 -4.63 -12.50 -1.00
CA HIS A 145 -3.57 -11.93 -0.18
C HIS A 145 -2.89 -10.74 -0.87
N SER A 146 -2.81 -9.61 -0.16
CA SER A 146 -2.25 -8.33 -0.63
C SER A 146 -2.96 -7.69 -1.84
N ARG A 147 -4.13 -8.17 -2.26
CA ARG A 147 -4.90 -7.52 -3.33
C ARG A 147 -5.61 -6.26 -2.80
N LYS A 148 -5.14 -5.10 -3.23
CA LYS A 148 -5.73 -3.79 -2.91
C LYS A 148 -7.14 -3.64 -3.52
N PRO A 149 -8.01 -2.78 -2.95
CA PRO A 149 -9.35 -2.55 -3.49
C PRO A 149 -9.27 -1.86 -4.86
N ASP A 150 -10.09 -2.30 -5.83
CA ASP A 150 -10.09 -1.71 -7.17
C ASP A 150 -10.54 -0.24 -7.18
N GLN A 151 -11.27 0.19 -6.14
CA GLN A 151 -11.75 1.56 -5.95
C GLN A 151 -10.62 2.61 -6.05
N ILE A 152 -9.39 2.28 -5.65
CA ILE A 152 -8.27 3.23 -5.71
C ILE A 152 -7.98 3.70 -7.14
N TYR A 153 -8.15 2.83 -8.14
CA TYR A 153 -7.89 3.17 -9.53
C TYR A 153 -8.98 4.10 -10.07
N SER A 154 -10.25 3.81 -9.79
CA SER A 154 -11.35 4.71 -10.16
C SER A 154 -11.27 6.06 -9.45
N ASP A 155 -10.81 6.08 -8.20
CA ASP A 155 -10.58 7.34 -7.46
C ASP A 155 -9.45 8.15 -8.11
N ILE A 156 -8.35 7.50 -8.50
CA ILE A 156 -7.24 8.12 -9.21
C ILE A 156 -7.68 8.70 -10.56
N GLU A 157 -8.40 7.92 -11.38
CA GLU A 157 -8.89 8.36 -12.69
C GLU A 157 -9.86 9.55 -12.58
N ALA A 158 -10.65 9.60 -11.50
CA ALA A 158 -11.53 10.72 -11.20
C ALA A 158 -10.77 11.98 -10.70
N LEU A 159 -9.61 11.79 -10.06
CA LEU A 159 -8.79 12.88 -9.52
C LEU A 159 -7.83 13.48 -10.55
N TRP A 160 -7.22 12.68 -11.42
CA TRP A 160 -6.17 13.11 -12.33
C TRP A 160 -6.26 12.45 -13.72
N ASP A 161 -5.73 13.13 -14.72
CA ASP A 161 -5.53 12.57 -16.05
C ASP A 161 -4.18 11.83 -16.11
N GLY A 162 -4.11 10.79 -16.94
CA GLY A 162 -2.89 10.02 -17.18
C GLY A 162 -1.89 10.76 -18.09
N PRO A 163 -0.86 10.06 -18.62
CA PRO A 163 -0.70 8.61 -18.63
C PRO A 163 -0.56 7.98 -17.24
N TYR A 164 -1.12 6.77 -17.09
CA TYR A 164 -1.15 6.03 -15.83
C TYR A 164 -0.20 4.84 -15.87
N ILE A 165 0.59 4.67 -14.81
CA ILE A 165 1.41 3.48 -14.58
C ILE A 165 1.14 2.89 -13.19
N ASP A 166 1.08 1.56 -13.12
CA ASP A 166 0.99 0.77 -11.89
C ASP A 166 2.29 -0.03 -11.70
N ILE A 167 3.15 0.45 -10.78
CA ILE A 167 4.41 -0.18 -10.40
C ILE A 167 4.14 -1.24 -9.33
N PHE A 168 4.59 -2.46 -9.58
CA PHE A 168 4.28 -3.69 -8.85
C PHE A 168 2.81 -4.13 -8.96
N GLY A 169 2.08 -3.60 -9.95
CA GLY A 169 0.73 -4.04 -10.27
C GLY A 169 0.68 -5.50 -10.71
N ARG A 170 -0.36 -6.21 -10.26
CA ARG A 170 -0.56 -7.66 -10.54
C ARG A 170 -1.71 -7.96 -11.50
N GLN A 171 -2.49 -6.93 -11.86
CA GLN A 171 -3.68 -7.06 -12.68
C GLN A 171 -3.61 -6.05 -13.81
N GLN A 172 -3.85 -6.48 -15.04
CA GLN A 172 -3.98 -5.57 -16.17
C GLN A 172 -5.24 -4.73 -16.03
N ARG A 173 -5.14 -3.44 -16.40
CA ARG A 173 -6.28 -2.50 -16.34
C ARG A 173 -6.31 -1.66 -17.61
N PRO A 174 -7.48 -1.52 -18.26
CA PRO A 174 -7.61 -0.64 -19.42
C PRO A 174 -7.11 0.76 -19.13
N GLY A 175 -6.25 1.30 -19.98
CA GLY A 175 -5.68 2.65 -19.82
C GLY A 175 -4.47 2.74 -18.87
N TRP A 176 -4.09 1.66 -18.20
CA TRP A 176 -2.92 1.61 -17.31
C TRP A 176 -1.80 0.80 -17.93
N THR A 177 -0.58 1.33 -17.83
CA THR A 177 0.63 0.54 -18.03
C THR A 177 0.93 -0.20 -16.73
N VAL A 178 1.14 -1.51 -16.76
CA VAL A 178 1.48 -2.30 -15.56
C VAL A 178 2.92 -2.76 -15.67
N TRP A 179 3.73 -2.49 -14.63
CA TRP A 179 5.11 -2.94 -14.53
C TRP A 179 5.30 -3.75 -13.25
N GLY A 180 5.84 -4.96 -13.35
CA GLY A 180 6.15 -5.80 -12.19
C GLY A 180 6.34 -7.27 -12.57
N ASN A 181 7.04 -8.02 -11.73
CA ASN A 181 7.39 -9.44 -11.97
C ASN A 181 6.17 -10.38 -12.02
N GLU A 182 4.99 -9.90 -11.63
CA GLU A 182 3.74 -10.65 -11.58
C GLU A 182 2.60 -10.00 -12.37
N ALA A 183 2.95 -9.18 -13.37
CA ALA A 183 1.95 -8.56 -14.24
C ALA A 183 1.06 -9.64 -14.88
N GLY A 184 -0.27 -9.56 -14.64
CA GLY A 184 -1.28 -10.46 -15.18
C GLY A 184 -1.72 -11.62 -14.28
N LYS A 185 -1.21 -11.72 -13.05
CA LYS A 185 -1.56 -12.77 -12.08
C LYS A 185 -3.06 -12.90 -11.76
N PHE A 186 -3.84 -11.83 -11.93
CA PHE A 186 -5.27 -11.79 -11.61
C PHE A 186 -6.18 -11.53 -12.82
N ASP A 187 -5.68 -11.69 -14.04
CA ASP A 187 -6.45 -11.43 -15.25
C ASP A 187 -7.49 -12.53 -15.53
N GLU A 188 -7.34 -13.70 -14.90
CA GLU A 188 -8.32 -14.79 -14.95
C GLU A 188 -9.43 -14.60 -13.91
N ILE A 189 -10.68 -14.67 -14.36
CA ILE A 189 -11.86 -14.69 -13.48
C ILE A 189 -11.82 -16.00 -12.67
N PRO A 190 -11.85 -15.96 -11.32
CA PRO A 190 -11.96 -17.18 -10.55
C PRO A 190 -13.22 -17.94 -10.97
N GLY A 191 -13.05 -19.16 -11.45
CA GLY A 191 -14.15 -20.07 -11.73
C GLY A 191 -15.06 -20.23 -10.50
N PRO A 192 -16.33 -20.67 -10.69
CA PRO A 192 -17.30 -20.73 -9.61
C PRO A 192 -16.72 -21.47 -8.39
N ARG A 193 -16.83 -20.86 -7.21
CA ARG A 193 -16.35 -21.44 -5.96
C ARG A 193 -17.01 -22.80 -5.80
N ARG A 194 -16.20 -23.87 -5.70
CA ARG A 194 -16.71 -25.18 -5.27
C ARG A 194 -17.28 -25.01 -3.87
N ASP A 195 -18.59 -25.16 -3.73
CA ASP A 195 -19.26 -25.19 -2.44
C ASP A 195 -18.61 -26.28 -1.58
N ARG A 196 -17.99 -25.85 -0.49
CA ARG A 196 -17.47 -26.77 0.52
C ARG A 196 -18.70 -27.41 1.17
N LYS A 197 -18.90 -28.71 0.93
CA LYS A 197 -19.97 -29.52 1.56
C LYS A 197 -20.11 -29.12 3.04
N ARG A 198 -21.31 -28.67 3.40
CA ARG A 198 -21.73 -28.53 4.81
C ARG A 198 -21.54 -29.89 5.46
N ASN A 199 -20.63 -29.98 6.42
CA ASN A 199 -20.61 -31.05 7.39
C ASN A 199 -21.37 -30.51 8.61
N ASP A 200 -22.62 -30.93 8.76
CA ASP A 200 -23.41 -30.69 9.95
C ASP A 200 -22.82 -31.56 11.07
N GLY A 201 -22.01 -30.93 11.93
CA GLY A 201 -21.36 -31.55 13.07
C GLY A 201 -21.52 -30.66 14.29
N GLN A 202 -22.55 -30.97 15.07
CA GLN A 202 -22.95 -30.34 16.32
C GLN A 202 -21.85 -30.50 17.39
N SER A 203 -21.39 -29.41 18.01
CA SER A 203 -20.61 -29.47 19.25
C SER A 203 -20.63 -28.11 19.97
N SER A 204 -20.86 -28.22 21.28
CA SER A 204 -21.32 -27.23 22.24
C SER A 204 -20.31 -26.15 22.64
N LEU A 205 -20.88 -25.01 23.06
CA LEU A 205 -20.30 -23.97 23.92
C LEU A 205 -19.49 -24.55 25.09
N THR A 206 -18.32 -23.95 25.38
CA THR A 206 -17.94 -23.40 26.70
C THR A 206 -16.51 -22.85 26.68
N GLY A 207 -16.26 -21.78 27.45
CA GLY A 207 -14.96 -21.58 28.10
C GLY A 207 -14.26 -20.27 27.78
N GLY A 208 -14.55 -19.23 28.57
CA GLY A 208 -13.66 -18.07 28.72
C GLY A 208 -12.38 -18.45 29.48
N GLY A 209 -11.29 -17.73 29.18
CA GLY A 209 -10.01 -17.85 29.86
C GLY A 209 -9.32 -16.49 29.91
N ILE A 210 -9.04 -16.04 31.13
CA ILE A 210 -8.43 -14.77 31.52
C ILE A 210 -6.95 -14.99 31.85
N ALA A 211 -6.21 -13.87 31.85
CA ALA A 211 -4.83 -13.66 32.35
C ALA A 211 -3.71 -14.22 31.46
N GLY A 212 -2.54 -13.59 31.35
CA GLY A 212 -1.98 -12.41 31.98
C GLY A 212 -0.50 -12.38 31.58
N GLY A 213 0.07 -11.20 31.33
CA GLY A 213 1.47 -11.09 30.90
C GLY A 213 1.94 -9.66 30.96
N ILE A 214 2.62 -9.34 32.06
CA ILE A 214 3.20 -8.04 32.39
C ILE A 214 4.47 -7.90 31.54
N SER A 215 4.60 -6.85 30.73
CA SER A 215 5.86 -6.52 30.05
C SER A 215 6.37 -5.16 30.52
N SER A 216 7.56 -5.13 31.11
CA SER A 216 8.27 -3.94 31.55
C SER A 216 8.57 -2.99 30.37
N PRO A 217 8.47 -1.66 30.55
CA PRO A 217 8.80 -0.70 29.50
C PRO A 217 10.33 -0.50 29.44
N LEU A 218 10.91 -0.67 28.26
CA LEU A 218 12.27 -0.20 27.96
C LEU A 218 12.16 1.17 27.26
N ASN A 219 12.38 2.23 28.02
CA ASN A 219 12.66 3.56 27.50
C ASN A 219 13.96 3.51 26.67
N ARG A 220 13.88 3.93 25.40
CA ARG A 220 15.04 4.48 24.68
C ARG A 220 14.69 5.88 24.19
N PRO A 221 15.61 6.85 24.31
CA PRO A 221 15.37 8.21 23.85
C PRO A 221 15.29 8.23 22.32
N VAL A 222 14.26 8.90 21.79
CA VAL A 222 14.16 9.25 20.38
C VAL A 222 15.03 10.48 20.19
N GLU A 223 16.16 10.34 19.52
CA GLU A 223 16.89 11.50 19.03
C GLU A 223 16.12 12.14 17.87
N SER A 224 16.10 13.46 17.89
CA SER A 224 15.18 14.36 17.20
C SER A 224 15.13 14.17 15.69
N PHE A 225 13.91 13.97 15.16
CA PHE A 225 13.60 14.31 13.78
C PHE A 225 13.70 15.83 13.61
N SER A 226 14.52 16.26 12.64
CA SER A 226 14.58 17.65 12.20
C SER A 226 13.18 18.10 11.74
N ALA A 227 12.63 19.07 12.46
CA ALA A 227 11.34 19.66 12.15
C ALA A 227 11.47 20.57 10.92
N ALA A 228 10.87 20.16 9.80
CA ALA A 228 10.42 21.11 8.80
C ALA A 228 9.12 21.75 9.31
N PRO A 229 8.96 23.08 9.29
CA PRO A 229 7.78 23.74 9.84
C PRO A 229 6.53 23.37 9.02
N LEU A 230 5.66 22.56 9.62
CA LEU A 230 4.26 22.50 9.24
C LEU A 230 3.60 23.77 9.80
N PHE A 231 3.12 24.63 8.90
CA PHE A 231 2.29 25.82 9.17
C PHE A 231 3.02 27.13 9.54
N ASP A 232 3.59 27.80 8.54
CA ASP A 232 3.72 29.26 8.56
C ASP A 232 2.54 29.87 7.79
N GLY A 233 1.44 30.09 8.50
CA GLY A 233 0.30 30.87 8.01
C GLY A 233 -0.13 31.83 9.09
N GLU A 234 0.20 33.11 8.94
CA GLU A 234 -0.33 34.16 9.83
C GLU A 234 -1.85 34.29 9.68
N PRO A 235 -2.58 34.53 10.78
CA PRO A 235 -4.01 34.77 10.71
C PRO A 235 -4.30 36.17 10.13
N ALA A 236 -5.31 36.22 9.25
CA ALA A 236 -5.91 37.45 8.73
C ALA A 236 -6.71 38.20 9.81
#